data_AF-A0A532AXR8-F1
#
_entry.id   AF-A0A532AXR8-F1
#
_cell.length_a   1.000
_cell.length_b   1.000
_cell.length_c   1.000
_cell.angle_alpha   90.00
_cell.angle_beta   90.00
_cell.angle_gamma   90.00
#
_symmetry.space_group_name_H-M   'P 1'
#
loop_
_entity.id
_entity.type
_entity.pdbx_description
1 polymer ?
#
loop_
_entity_poly.entity_id
_entity_poly.type
_entity_poly.pdbx_seq_one_letter_code
_entity_poly.pdbx_strand_id
1 'polypeptide(L)'
;MILLRLFCGALLLLALTAPSVRADDICVGDDEEKAAKAQVAALNKVEKTGSPAELFVAYQALAGNDCIDRYDKNAQVRAKANLPKLGRDLAKAAEAKGLFYSSEPVRADGRTSAFRYFEAMGEYPEANRVMLKAAQVKPDDMAVFKAAWTVDNGRYGPRDPKSGERQPYVLPSAYRQELEKIASANADRFMKAEEKDAQGLSGGAAEVAKATMGSLENLRKAADWMKFLPNGDKPAKVRAEQRGDTVMARPDPMFTQMNAKVYYDFADSVKAKEKAAQLDKKMDASGRAAEKSGEKLKNSITQQSEKDQKKFKDKKADLEKELGF
;
A
#
# COMPACT_ATOMS: atom_id res chain seq x y z
N MET A 1 71.81 31.21 -58.67
CA MET A 1 71.77 30.25 -57.54
C MET A 1 70.31 30.09 -57.16
N ILE A 2 69.60 29.18 -57.83
CA ILE A 2 69.32 27.81 -57.36
C ILE A 2 68.44 27.83 -56.10
N LEU A 3 67.27 27.19 -56.23
CA LEU A 3 66.36 26.71 -55.18
C LEU A 3 65.53 27.77 -54.44
N LEU A 4 64.41 28.20 -55.03
CA LEU A 4 63.16 28.42 -54.29
C LEU A 4 62.00 28.61 -55.29
N ARG A 5 61.11 27.60 -55.42
CA ARG A 5 59.70 27.68 -55.90
C ARG A 5 59.26 26.33 -56.46
N LEU A 6 58.92 25.40 -55.57
CA LEU A 6 58.01 24.28 -55.85
C LEU A 6 57.30 23.96 -54.53
N PHE A 7 56.35 24.81 -54.16
CA PHE A 7 55.40 24.59 -53.06
C PHE A 7 54.00 24.81 -53.62
N CYS A 8 53.48 23.82 -54.33
CA CYS A 8 52.04 23.65 -54.62
C CYS A 8 51.88 22.32 -55.36
N GLY A 9 51.51 21.25 -54.65
CA GLY A 9 51.22 19.97 -55.27
C GLY A 9 51.54 18.75 -54.42
N ALA A 10 50.95 18.64 -53.23
CA ALA A 10 50.81 17.37 -52.52
C ALA A 10 49.65 17.49 -51.52
N LEU A 11 48.43 17.59 -52.05
CA LEU A 11 47.25 17.23 -51.27
C LEU A 11 47.16 15.70 -51.19
N LEU A 12 46.77 15.24 -50.00
CA LEU A 12 46.06 13.98 -49.73
C LEU A 12 46.84 12.69 -49.99
N LEU A 13 47.48 12.17 -48.94
CA LEU A 13 47.52 10.73 -48.60
C LEU A 13 48.11 10.55 -47.19
N LEU A 14 47.39 11.05 -46.19
CA LEU A 14 47.52 10.57 -44.81
C LEU A 14 46.21 9.86 -44.50
N ALA A 15 46.14 8.60 -44.94
CA ALA A 15 45.19 7.65 -44.41
C ALA A 15 45.54 7.47 -42.92
N LEU A 16 44.86 8.24 -42.07
CA LEU A 16 44.70 7.93 -40.67
C LEU A 16 44.12 6.51 -40.60
N THR A 17 44.96 5.52 -40.36
CA THR A 17 44.55 4.29 -39.71
C THR A 17 44.24 4.63 -38.27
N ALA A 18 43.17 5.40 -38.06
CA ALA A 18 42.49 5.42 -36.80
C ALA A 18 41.86 4.02 -36.66
N PRO A 19 42.09 3.29 -35.55
CA PRO A 19 41.26 2.13 -35.27
C PRO A 19 39.82 2.64 -35.31
N SER A 20 38.96 1.92 -36.02
CA SER A 20 37.53 2.14 -36.02
C SER A 20 37.03 1.95 -34.59
N VAL A 21 37.03 3.02 -33.79
CA VAL A 21 36.38 3.09 -32.50
C VAL A 21 34.88 2.99 -32.81
N ARG A 22 34.37 1.75 -32.82
CA ARG A 22 32.94 1.50 -32.76
C ARG A 22 32.47 2.07 -31.42
N ALA A 23 31.52 2.99 -31.49
CA ALA A 23 30.80 3.47 -30.32
C ALA A 23 30.28 2.28 -29.51
N ASP A 24 30.68 2.24 -28.24
CA ASP A 24 30.07 1.58 -27.08
C ASP A 24 29.67 0.10 -27.24
N ASP A 25 30.66 -0.77 -27.45
CA ASP A 25 30.51 -2.17 -27.04
C ASP A 25 30.72 -2.25 -25.52
N ILE A 26 29.61 -2.20 -24.77
CA ILE A 26 29.56 -2.14 -23.29
C ILE A 26 30.29 -3.31 -22.61
N CYS A 27 30.70 -4.32 -23.36
CA CYS A 27 31.37 -5.52 -22.86
C CYS A 27 32.84 -5.59 -23.27
N VAL A 28 33.53 -4.46 -23.42
CA VAL A 28 34.94 -4.40 -23.89
C VAL A 28 35.88 -3.71 -22.90
N GLY A 29 35.36 -3.15 -21.79
CA GLY A 29 36.21 -2.60 -20.74
C GLY A 29 36.80 -3.68 -19.82
N ASP A 30 37.97 -3.36 -19.25
CA ASP A 30 38.71 -4.25 -18.35
C ASP A 30 37.89 -4.59 -17.09
N ASP A 31 37.05 -3.65 -16.63
CA ASP A 31 36.20 -3.84 -15.46
C ASP A 31 35.05 -4.82 -15.75
N GLU A 32 34.44 -4.75 -16.94
CA GLU A 32 33.39 -5.68 -17.36
C GLU A 32 33.94 -7.08 -17.58
N GLU A 33 35.14 -7.20 -18.15
CA GLU A 33 35.84 -8.49 -18.25
C GLU A 33 36.11 -9.10 -16.88
N LYS A 34 36.66 -8.30 -15.96
CA LYS A 34 36.97 -8.75 -14.60
C LYS A 34 35.70 -9.15 -13.85
N ALA A 35 34.62 -8.38 -13.97
CA ALA A 35 33.33 -8.70 -13.37
C ALA A 35 32.72 -9.98 -13.95
N ALA A 36 32.74 -10.16 -15.26
CA ALA A 36 32.26 -11.36 -15.94
C ALA A 36 33.03 -12.62 -15.49
N LYS A 37 34.37 -12.55 -15.48
CA LYS A 37 35.23 -13.63 -15.01
C LYS A 37 34.99 -13.96 -13.53
N ALA A 38 34.79 -12.95 -12.69
CA ALA A 38 34.47 -13.16 -11.28
C ALA A 38 33.12 -13.87 -11.09
N GLN A 39 32.09 -13.52 -11.88
CA GLN A 39 30.79 -14.20 -11.85
C GLN A 39 30.90 -15.66 -12.30
N VAL A 40 31.67 -15.95 -13.35
CA VAL A 40 31.93 -17.33 -13.81
C VAL A 40 32.68 -18.13 -12.74
N ALA A 41 33.70 -17.54 -12.11
CA ALA A 41 34.43 -18.19 -11.02
C ALA A 41 33.53 -18.48 -9.81
N ALA A 42 32.65 -17.53 -9.46
CA ALA A 42 31.65 -17.72 -8.41
C ALA A 42 30.68 -18.86 -8.76
N LEU A 43 30.20 -18.93 -10.01
CA LEU A 43 29.37 -20.04 -10.46
C LEU A 43 30.08 -21.39 -10.30
N ASN A 44 31.31 -21.50 -10.81
CA ASN A 44 32.09 -22.75 -10.73
C ASN A 44 32.33 -23.22 -9.28
N LYS A 45 32.40 -22.28 -8.33
CA LYS A 45 32.50 -22.59 -6.89
C LYS A 45 31.16 -23.14 -6.37
N VAL A 46 30.06 -22.45 -6.68
CA VAL A 46 28.72 -22.79 -6.21
C VAL A 46 28.22 -24.11 -6.83
N GLU A 47 28.59 -24.44 -8.07
CA GLU A 47 28.28 -25.73 -8.70
C GLU A 47 28.88 -26.92 -7.95
N LYS A 48 30.01 -26.73 -7.24
CA LYS A 48 30.70 -27.81 -6.51
C LYS A 48 30.17 -28.00 -5.09
N THR A 49 29.88 -26.90 -4.39
CA THR A 49 29.64 -26.94 -2.94
C THR A 49 28.44 -26.12 -2.49
N GLY A 50 27.77 -25.42 -3.40
CA GLY A 50 26.67 -24.53 -3.08
C GLY A 50 25.36 -25.28 -2.88
N SER A 51 24.49 -24.67 -2.09
CA SER A 51 23.10 -25.08 -1.98
C SER A 51 22.34 -24.82 -3.29
N PRO A 52 21.21 -25.52 -3.53
CA PRO A 52 20.36 -25.25 -4.69
C PRO A 52 19.92 -23.78 -4.84
N ALA A 53 19.69 -23.08 -3.71
CA ALA A 53 19.30 -21.67 -3.73
C ALA A 53 20.46 -20.73 -4.11
N GLU A 54 21.66 -20.98 -3.60
CA GLU A 54 22.87 -20.27 -4.04
C GLU A 54 23.15 -20.49 -5.53
N LEU A 55 22.98 -21.74 -5.99
CA LEU A 55 23.16 -22.09 -7.39
C LEU A 55 22.16 -21.38 -8.30
N PHE A 56 20.90 -21.26 -7.87
CA PHE A 56 19.90 -20.50 -8.60
C PHE A 56 20.28 -19.02 -8.74
N VAL A 57 20.72 -18.37 -7.65
CA VAL A 57 21.16 -16.97 -7.67
C VAL A 57 22.36 -16.78 -8.60
N ALA A 58 23.34 -17.70 -8.55
CA ALA A 58 24.49 -17.67 -9.45
C ALA A 58 24.08 -17.81 -10.92
N TYR A 59 23.23 -18.79 -11.25
CA TYR A 59 22.72 -18.94 -12.61
C TYR A 59 21.90 -17.74 -13.08
N GLN A 60 21.07 -17.14 -12.21
CA GLN A 60 20.28 -15.96 -12.55
C GLN A 60 21.18 -14.77 -12.87
N ALA A 61 22.24 -14.54 -12.08
CA ALA A 61 23.20 -13.47 -12.30
C ALA A 61 23.89 -13.59 -13.67
N LEU A 62 24.29 -14.81 -14.07
CA LEU A 62 24.90 -15.04 -15.39
C LEU A 62 23.89 -14.93 -16.53
N ALA A 63 22.65 -15.39 -16.34
CA ALA A 63 21.62 -15.35 -17.37
C ALA A 63 21.17 -13.91 -17.71
N GLY A 64 21.24 -13.00 -16.73
CA GLY A 64 20.91 -11.58 -16.88
C GLY A 64 22.07 -10.68 -17.29
N ASN A 65 23.28 -11.23 -17.45
CA ASN A 65 24.46 -10.46 -17.85
C ASN A 65 24.80 -10.74 -19.33
N ASP A 66 24.57 -9.72 -20.16
CA ASP A 66 24.75 -9.80 -21.61
C ASP A 66 26.23 -9.93 -22.01
N CYS A 67 27.17 -9.56 -21.14
CA CYS A 67 28.60 -9.66 -21.41
C CYS A 67 29.18 -11.06 -21.18
N ILE A 68 28.48 -11.95 -20.47
CA ILE A 68 29.00 -13.30 -20.15
C ILE A 68 29.23 -14.12 -21.42
N ASP A 69 28.38 -14.02 -22.44
CA ASP A 69 28.53 -14.79 -23.70
C ASP A 69 29.88 -14.53 -24.38
N ARG A 70 30.42 -13.31 -24.21
CA ARG A 70 31.70 -12.91 -24.79
C ARG A 70 32.89 -13.58 -24.11
N TYR A 71 32.82 -13.76 -22.78
CA TYR A 71 33.95 -14.22 -21.97
C TYR A 71 33.87 -15.71 -21.59
N ASP A 72 32.67 -16.25 -21.40
CA ASP A 72 32.41 -17.68 -21.22
C ASP A 72 30.98 -18.04 -21.66
N LYS A 73 30.82 -18.18 -22.98
CA LYS A 73 29.61 -18.68 -23.64
C LYS A 73 29.07 -19.97 -23.03
N ASN A 74 29.96 -20.89 -22.66
CA ASN A 74 29.55 -22.18 -22.13
C ASN A 74 28.91 -22.02 -20.74
N ALA A 75 29.45 -21.13 -19.88
CA ALA A 75 28.82 -20.81 -18.60
C ALA A 75 27.44 -20.16 -18.79
N GLN A 76 27.28 -19.25 -19.76
CA GLN A 76 25.97 -18.64 -20.04
C GLN A 76 24.95 -19.67 -20.53
N VAL A 77 25.34 -20.56 -21.45
CA VAL A 77 24.49 -21.63 -21.97
C VAL A 77 24.09 -22.60 -20.86
N ARG A 78 25.03 -23.02 -20.01
CA ARG A 78 24.73 -23.88 -18.84
C ARG A 78 23.77 -23.21 -17.88
N ALA A 79 23.96 -21.93 -17.58
CA ALA A 79 23.07 -21.18 -16.70
C ALA A 79 21.65 -21.12 -17.28
N LYS A 80 21.50 -20.72 -18.55
CA LYS A 80 20.20 -20.63 -19.23
C LYS A 80 19.50 -21.99 -19.33
N ALA A 81 20.25 -23.08 -19.53
CA ALA A 81 19.67 -24.43 -19.64
C ALA A 81 19.18 -24.98 -18.29
N ASN A 82 19.91 -24.73 -17.19
CA ASN A 82 19.61 -25.33 -15.89
C ASN A 82 18.69 -24.47 -15.00
N LEU A 83 18.68 -23.15 -15.20
CA LEU A 83 17.91 -22.21 -14.37
C LEU A 83 16.41 -22.56 -14.27
N PRO A 84 15.68 -22.88 -15.37
CA PRO A 84 14.25 -23.13 -15.30
C PRO A 84 13.89 -24.35 -14.45
N LYS A 85 14.63 -25.46 -14.62
CA LYS A 85 14.37 -26.70 -13.85
C LYS A 85 14.65 -26.48 -12.36
N LEU A 86 15.82 -25.91 -12.05
CA LEU A 86 16.22 -25.63 -10.67
C LEU A 86 15.23 -24.68 -9.97
N GLY A 87 14.83 -23.61 -10.64
CA GLY A 87 13.88 -22.65 -10.09
C GLY A 87 12.48 -23.25 -9.87
N ARG A 88 12.00 -24.11 -10.77
CA ARG A 88 10.72 -24.84 -10.57
C ARG A 88 10.79 -25.80 -9.38
N ASP A 89 11.90 -26.52 -9.22
CA ASP A 89 12.07 -27.45 -8.10
C ASP A 89 12.12 -26.68 -6.76
N LEU A 90 12.83 -25.56 -6.72
CA LEU A 90 12.85 -24.65 -5.56
C LEU A 90 11.48 -24.03 -5.27
N ALA A 91 10.77 -23.57 -6.30
CA ALA A 91 9.42 -23.01 -6.16
C ALA A 91 8.45 -24.04 -5.59
N LYS A 92 8.44 -25.27 -6.12
CA LYS A 92 7.63 -26.37 -5.61
C LYS A 92 7.98 -26.72 -4.15
N ALA A 93 9.27 -26.73 -3.81
CA ALA A 93 9.70 -26.95 -2.43
C ALA A 93 9.22 -25.82 -1.49
N ALA A 94 9.20 -24.57 -1.95
CA ALA A 94 8.63 -23.44 -1.20
C ALA A 94 7.11 -23.56 -1.05
N GLU A 95 6.38 -23.94 -2.11
CA GLU A 95 4.94 -24.20 -2.06
C GLU A 95 4.59 -25.31 -1.06
N ALA A 96 5.35 -26.42 -1.06
CA ALA A 96 5.15 -27.52 -0.13
C ALA A 96 5.31 -27.10 1.34
N LYS A 97 6.10 -26.04 1.59
CA LYS A 97 6.26 -25.42 2.92
C LYS A 97 5.24 -24.33 3.22
N GLY A 98 4.29 -24.07 2.32
CA GLY A 98 3.29 -23.00 2.43
C GLY A 98 3.84 -21.59 2.18
N LEU A 99 5.07 -21.46 1.64
CA LEU A 99 5.74 -20.19 1.37
C LEU A 99 5.31 -19.65 0.00
N PHE A 100 4.02 -19.34 -0.17
CA PHE A 100 3.46 -18.92 -1.46
C PHE A 100 3.96 -17.54 -1.91
N TYR A 101 3.91 -16.55 -1.00
CA TYR A 101 4.24 -15.16 -1.31
C TYR A 101 5.09 -14.49 -0.22
N SER A 102 6.02 -13.65 -0.66
CA SER A 102 6.76 -12.68 0.14
C SER A 102 7.21 -11.53 -0.77
N SER A 103 7.27 -10.31 -0.22
CA SER A 103 7.83 -9.15 -0.89
C SER A 103 9.34 -9.21 -1.04
N GLU A 104 10.04 -10.09 -0.33
CA GLU A 104 11.49 -10.21 -0.41
C GLU A 104 11.95 -10.76 -1.77
N PRO A 105 13.07 -10.28 -2.35
CA PRO A 105 13.62 -10.84 -3.59
C PRO A 105 14.13 -12.27 -3.38
N VAL A 106 14.59 -12.91 -4.45
CA VAL A 106 15.27 -14.20 -4.35
C VAL A 106 16.55 -14.06 -3.53
N ARG A 107 16.73 -14.96 -2.57
CA ARG A 107 17.88 -15.01 -1.68
C ARG A 107 18.56 -16.37 -1.72
N ALA A 108 19.87 -16.34 -1.51
CA ALA A 108 20.73 -17.53 -1.40
C ALA A 108 20.45 -18.37 -0.13
N ASP A 109 19.78 -17.79 0.87
CA ASP A 109 19.50 -18.44 2.17
C ASP A 109 18.39 -19.51 2.12
N GLY A 110 17.78 -19.74 0.96
CA GLY A 110 16.71 -20.72 0.77
C GLY A 110 15.36 -20.34 1.39
N ARG A 111 15.19 -19.11 1.89
CA ARG A 111 13.92 -18.60 2.47
C ARG A 111 13.11 -17.78 1.46
N THR A 112 13.25 -18.10 0.17
CA THR A 112 12.56 -17.43 -0.93
C THR A 112 11.16 -18.03 -1.12
N SER A 113 10.16 -17.19 -1.43
CA SER A 113 8.80 -17.66 -1.71
C SER A 113 8.68 -18.28 -3.12
N ALA A 114 7.70 -19.16 -3.31
CA ALA A 114 7.41 -19.77 -4.60
C ALA A 114 7.16 -18.73 -5.70
N PHE A 115 6.36 -17.71 -5.38
CA PHE A 115 6.12 -16.56 -6.25
C PHE A 115 7.42 -15.96 -6.78
N ARG A 116 8.40 -15.72 -5.90
CA ARG A 116 9.65 -15.05 -6.26
C ARG A 116 10.55 -15.88 -7.17
N TYR A 117 10.53 -17.21 -7.03
CA TYR A 117 11.23 -18.08 -7.97
C TYR A 117 10.59 -18.05 -9.37
N PHE A 118 9.26 -18.14 -9.47
CA PHE A 118 8.58 -18.05 -10.77
C PHE A 118 8.74 -16.68 -11.42
N GLU A 119 8.66 -15.60 -10.64
CA GLU A 119 8.94 -14.24 -11.13
C GLU A 119 10.35 -14.09 -11.68
N ALA A 120 11.34 -14.60 -10.95
CA ALA A 120 12.74 -14.56 -11.34
C ALA A 120 13.03 -15.28 -12.66
N MET A 121 12.23 -16.30 -12.98
CA MET A 121 12.31 -17.04 -14.25
C MET A 121 11.46 -16.44 -15.38
N GLY A 122 10.64 -15.42 -15.09
CA GLY A 122 9.65 -14.90 -16.04
C GLY A 122 8.48 -15.85 -16.30
N GLU A 123 8.28 -16.86 -15.45
CA GLU A 123 7.17 -17.82 -15.55
C GLU A 123 5.89 -17.22 -14.94
N TYR A 124 5.42 -16.11 -15.50
CA TYR A 124 4.28 -15.36 -14.98
C TYR A 124 2.99 -16.18 -14.80
N PRO A 125 2.65 -17.16 -15.67
CA PRO A 125 1.47 -18.00 -15.43
C PRO A 125 1.53 -18.75 -14.10
N GLU A 126 2.68 -19.34 -13.76
CA GLU A 126 2.87 -20.02 -12.48
C GLU A 126 2.97 -19.05 -11.32
N ALA A 127 3.67 -17.91 -11.50
CA ALA A 127 3.71 -16.85 -10.50
C ALA A 127 2.30 -16.34 -10.14
N ASN A 128 1.44 -16.16 -11.15
CA ASN A 128 0.04 -15.79 -10.94
C ASN A 128 -0.71 -16.88 -10.17
N ARG A 129 -0.54 -18.15 -10.55
CA ARG A 129 -1.20 -19.26 -9.84
C ARG A 129 -0.85 -19.25 -8.35
N VAL A 130 0.44 -19.14 -7.99
CA VAL A 130 0.85 -19.13 -6.58
C VAL A 130 0.47 -17.86 -5.84
N MET A 131 0.48 -16.70 -6.51
CA MET A 131 0.01 -15.44 -5.92
C MET A 131 -1.50 -15.52 -5.61
N LEU A 132 -2.30 -16.04 -6.54
CA LEU A 132 -3.73 -16.23 -6.31
C LEU A 132 -3.96 -17.24 -5.17
N LYS A 133 -3.16 -18.31 -5.11
CA LYS A 133 -3.21 -19.27 -4.00
C LYS A 133 -2.90 -18.59 -2.66
N ALA A 134 -1.91 -17.69 -2.61
CA ALA A 134 -1.59 -16.93 -1.41
C ALA A 134 -2.79 -16.08 -0.94
N ALA A 135 -3.44 -15.38 -1.88
CA ALA A 135 -4.64 -14.60 -1.61
C ALA A 135 -5.82 -15.48 -1.17
N GLN A 136 -5.97 -16.70 -1.71
CA GLN A 136 -7.03 -17.63 -1.30
C GLN A 136 -6.80 -18.24 0.08
N VAL A 137 -5.54 -18.48 0.47
CA VAL A 137 -5.19 -19.03 1.80
C VAL A 137 -5.36 -17.98 2.90
N LYS A 138 -5.11 -16.71 2.59
CA LYS A 138 -5.33 -15.57 3.49
C LYS A 138 -6.28 -14.55 2.85
N PRO A 139 -7.58 -14.90 2.69
CA PRO A 139 -8.51 -14.11 1.90
C PRO A 139 -8.85 -12.76 2.53
N ASP A 140 -8.58 -12.57 3.81
CA ASP A 140 -8.80 -11.32 4.54
C ASP A 140 -7.53 -10.47 4.72
N ASP A 141 -6.37 -10.96 4.26
CA ASP A 141 -5.13 -10.20 4.26
C ASP A 141 -5.12 -9.20 3.08
N MET A 142 -5.51 -7.96 3.39
CA MET A 142 -5.55 -6.87 2.42
C MET A 142 -4.19 -6.57 1.78
N ALA A 143 -3.07 -6.80 2.47
CA ALA A 143 -1.74 -6.54 1.92
C ALA A 143 -1.39 -7.57 0.85
N VAL A 144 -1.63 -8.85 1.12
CA VAL A 144 -1.47 -9.93 0.12
C VAL A 144 -2.42 -9.72 -1.05
N PHE A 145 -3.68 -9.35 -0.78
CA PHE A 145 -4.65 -9.08 -1.85
C PHE A 145 -4.20 -7.93 -2.76
N LYS A 146 -3.74 -6.80 -2.21
CA LYS A 146 -3.24 -5.67 -3.00
C LYS A 146 -2.04 -6.06 -3.86
N ALA A 147 -1.11 -6.84 -3.31
CA ALA A 147 0.02 -7.36 -4.06
C ALA A 147 -0.44 -8.26 -5.23
N ALA A 148 -1.45 -9.10 -5.01
CA ALA A 148 -2.06 -9.92 -6.05
C ALA A 148 -2.79 -9.08 -7.11
N TRP A 149 -3.44 -7.99 -6.70
CA TRP A 149 -4.17 -7.07 -7.59
C TRP A 149 -3.25 -6.29 -8.53
N THR A 150 -2.05 -5.94 -8.09
CA THR A 150 -1.10 -5.16 -8.90
C THR A 150 0.05 -6.00 -9.44
N VAL A 151 -0.15 -7.32 -9.53
CA VAL A 151 0.94 -8.27 -9.80
C VAL A 151 1.55 -8.11 -11.20
N ASP A 152 0.80 -7.57 -12.15
CA ASP A 152 1.23 -7.26 -13.52
C ASP A 152 1.99 -5.96 -13.67
N ASN A 153 2.00 -5.09 -12.66
CA ASN A 153 2.68 -3.82 -12.75
C ASN A 153 4.18 -4.01 -13.01
N GLY A 154 4.67 -3.44 -14.11
CA GLY A 154 6.07 -3.53 -14.51
C GLY A 154 6.47 -4.86 -15.14
N ARG A 155 5.53 -5.78 -15.38
CA ARG A 155 5.79 -7.00 -16.15
C ARG A 155 5.67 -6.73 -17.65
N TYR A 156 6.55 -7.40 -18.39
CA TYR A 156 6.58 -7.33 -19.84
C TYR A 156 6.58 -8.73 -20.43
N GLY A 157 5.82 -8.91 -21.50
CA GLY A 157 5.85 -10.12 -22.30
C GLY A 157 7.18 -10.34 -23.04
N PRO A 158 7.29 -11.46 -23.77
CA PRO A 158 8.46 -11.73 -24.60
C PRO A 158 8.66 -10.61 -25.63
N ARG A 159 9.92 -10.39 -26.00
CA ARG A 159 10.30 -9.41 -27.03
C ARG A 159 9.77 -9.88 -28.38
N ASP A 160 9.07 -8.99 -29.09
CA ASP A 160 8.59 -9.27 -30.44
C ASP A 160 9.80 -9.51 -31.38
N PRO A 161 9.86 -10.64 -32.11
CA PRO A 161 10.99 -10.96 -32.96
C PRO A 161 11.16 -10.02 -34.18
N LYS A 162 10.11 -9.30 -34.58
CA LYS A 162 10.09 -8.44 -35.77
C LYS A 162 10.33 -6.98 -35.41
N SER A 163 9.66 -6.46 -34.39
CA SER A 163 9.81 -5.06 -33.97
C SER A 163 10.86 -4.87 -32.88
N GLY A 164 11.22 -5.93 -32.16
CA GLY A 164 12.10 -5.83 -31.00
C GLY A 164 11.46 -5.11 -29.81
N GLU A 165 10.17 -4.81 -29.84
CA GLU A 165 9.45 -4.18 -28.73
C GLU A 165 8.96 -5.22 -27.71
N ARG A 166 8.77 -4.79 -26.45
CA ARG A 166 8.13 -5.61 -25.42
C ARG A 166 6.77 -5.03 -25.09
N GLN A 167 5.74 -5.84 -25.24
CA GLN A 167 4.39 -5.44 -24.82
C GLN A 167 4.23 -5.64 -23.30
N PRO A 168 3.49 -4.77 -22.60
CA PRO A 168 3.13 -5.01 -21.21
C PRO A 168 2.44 -6.36 -21.04
N TYR A 169 2.74 -7.06 -19.95
CA TYR A 169 2.06 -8.30 -19.64
C TYR A 169 0.59 -8.03 -19.27
N VAL A 170 -0.32 -8.79 -19.88
CA VAL A 170 -1.75 -8.69 -19.59
C VAL A 170 -2.17 -9.88 -18.74
N LEU A 171 -2.75 -9.62 -17.56
CA LEU A 171 -3.29 -10.68 -16.72
C LEU A 171 -4.44 -11.42 -17.39
N PRO A 172 -4.55 -12.74 -17.20
CA PRO A 172 -5.73 -13.49 -17.61
C PRO A 172 -7.00 -12.94 -16.93
N SER A 173 -8.10 -12.85 -17.67
CA SER A 173 -9.39 -12.39 -17.13
C SER A 173 -9.87 -13.24 -15.95
N ALA A 174 -9.65 -14.56 -16.01
CA ALA A 174 -9.98 -15.49 -14.93
C ALA A 174 -9.24 -15.14 -13.62
N TYR A 175 -8.00 -14.65 -13.69
CA TYR A 175 -7.26 -14.23 -12.50
C TYR A 175 -7.91 -13.02 -11.82
N ARG A 176 -8.31 -12.03 -12.62
CA ARG A 176 -9.03 -10.84 -12.14
C ARG A 176 -10.38 -11.21 -11.51
N GLN A 177 -11.14 -12.09 -12.16
CA GLN A 177 -12.42 -12.57 -11.66
C GLN A 177 -12.30 -13.27 -10.29
N GLU A 178 -11.25 -14.06 -10.07
CA GLU A 178 -11.03 -14.71 -8.78
C GLU A 178 -10.69 -13.70 -7.67
N LEU A 179 -9.92 -12.64 -7.98
CA LEU A 179 -9.67 -11.56 -7.02
C LEU A 179 -10.95 -10.76 -6.72
N GLU A 180 -11.77 -10.47 -7.74
CA GLU A 180 -13.06 -9.82 -7.55
C GLU A 180 -13.99 -10.63 -6.64
N LYS A 181 -14.00 -11.98 -6.77
CA LYS A 181 -14.75 -12.86 -5.85
C LYS A 181 -14.27 -12.73 -4.41
N ILE A 182 -12.95 -12.72 -4.17
CA ILE A 182 -12.37 -12.54 -2.83
C ILE A 182 -12.77 -11.16 -2.25
N ALA A 183 -12.67 -10.10 -3.06
CA ALA A 183 -13.06 -8.77 -2.65
C ALA A 183 -14.55 -8.65 -2.33
N SER A 184 -15.42 -9.21 -3.18
CA SER A 184 -16.87 -9.26 -2.96
C SER A 184 -17.22 -10.00 -1.69
N ALA A 185 -16.65 -11.19 -1.47
CA ALA A 185 -16.93 -11.99 -0.28
C ALA A 185 -16.53 -11.27 1.02
N ASN A 186 -15.39 -10.57 1.03
CA ASN A 186 -14.97 -9.78 2.18
C ASN A 186 -15.84 -8.53 2.39
N ALA A 187 -16.14 -7.80 1.31
CA ALA A 187 -17.03 -6.66 1.36
C ALA A 187 -18.40 -7.05 1.94
N ASP A 188 -19.01 -8.13 1.44
CA ASP A 188 -20.29 -8.66 1.92
C ASP A 188 -20.22 -9.10 3.37
N ARG A 189 -19.12 -9.74 3.79
CA ARG A 189 -18.90 -10.13 5.19
C ARG A 189 -18.92 -8.92 6.11
N PHE A 190 -18.21 -7.85 5.76
CA PHE A 190 -18.19 -6.62 6.56
C PHE A 190 -19.50 -5.86 6.52
N MET A 191 -20.20 -5.81 5.38
CA MET A 191 -21.54 -5.20 5.28
C MET A 191 -22.57 -5.95 6.15
N LYS A 192 -22.49 -7.28 6.24
CA LYS A 192 -23.35 -8.08 7.13
C LYS A 192 -23.00 -7.90 8.61
N ALA A 193 -21.71 -7.76 8.93
CA ALA A 193 -21.27 -7.49 10.30
C ALA A 193 -21.73 -6.10 10.76
N GLU A 194 -21.56 -5.10 9.90
CA GLU A 194 -22.10 -3.75 10.10
C GLU A 194 -23.59 -3.77 10.40
N GLU A 195 -24.38 -4.52 9.64
CA GLU A 195 -25.84 -4.53 9.81
C GLU A 195 -26.25 -5.04 11.20
N LYS A 196 -25.50 -5.97 11.78
CA LYS A 196 -25.69 -6.43 13.16
C LYS A 196 -25.32 -5.35 14.16
N ASP A 197 -24.18 -4.68 13.98
CA ASP A 197 -23.77 -3.58 14.87
C ASP A 197 -24.77 -2.42 14.82
N ALA A 198 -25.31 -2.12 13.64
CA ALA A 198 -26.26 -1.05 13.42
C ALA A 198 -27.60 -1.25 14.14
N GLN A 199 -27.94 -2.47 14.57
CA GLN A 199 -29.15 -2.73 15.36
C GLN A 199 -29.14 -1.96 16.69
N GLY A 200 -27.98 -1.67 17.27
CA GLY A 200 -27.85 -0.90 18.50
C GLY A 200 -28.07 0.61 18.34
N LEU A 201 -28.24 1.12 17.11
CA LEU A 201 -28.45 2.56 16.86
C LEU A 201 -29.81 3.07 17.35
N SER A 202 -30.77 2.17 17.58
CA SER A 202 -32.07 2.48 18.20
C SER A 202 -32.06 2.36 19.74
N GLY A 203 -30.94 1.91 20.33
CA GLY A 203 -30.81 1.64 21.77
C GLY A 203 -30.59 2.87 22.65
N GLY A 204 -30.15 2.68 23.89
CA GLY A 204 -29.75 3.78 24.78
C GLY A 204 -28.49 4.51 24.30
N ALA A 205 -28.19 5.70 24.85
CA ALA A 205 -27.05 6.51 24.40
C ALA A 205 -25.69 5.76 24.38
N ALA A 206 -25.43 4.92 25.39
CA ALA A 206 -24.22 4.09 25.44
C ALA A 206 -24.20 3.01 24.34
N GLU A 207 -25.36 2.42 24.02
CA GLU A 207 -25.50 1.43 22.96
C GLU A 207 -25.30 2.07 21.58
N VAL A 208 -25.81 3.28 21.38
CA VAL A 208 -25.59 4.05 20.14
C VAL A 208 -24.11 4.32 19.92
N ALA A 209 -23.39 4.76 20.96
CA ALA A 209 -21.97 5.04 20.83
C ALA A 209 -21.20 3.78 20.41
N LYS A 210 -21.48 2.65 21.07
CA LYS A 210 -20.88 1.35 20.73
C LYS A 210 -21.24 0.89 19.31
N ALA A 211 -22.52 0.92 18.97
CA ALA A 211 -23.05 0.56 17.66
C ALA A 211 -22.45 1.42 16.55
N THR A 212 -22.29 2.72 16.80
CA THR A 212 -21.69 3.66 15.85
C THR A 212 -20.23 3.31 15.56
N MET A 213 -19.44 3.02 16.59
CA MET A 213 -18.04 2.62 16.40
C MET A 213 -17.92 1.33 15.57
N GLY A 214 -18.65 0.27 15.96
CA GLY A 214 -18.58 -1.03 15.28
C GLY A 214 -19.09 -0.98 13.83
N SER A 215 -20.27 -0.39 13.63
CA SER A 215 -20.87 -0.22 12.31
C SER A 215 -19.97 0.59 11.37
N LEU A 216 -19.46 1.74 11.83
CA LEU A 216 -18.60 2.59 10.99
C LEU A 216 -17.25 1.92 10.66
N GLU A 217 -16.65 1.19 11.61
CA GLU A 217 -15.45 0.40 11.35
C GLU A 217 -15.70 -0.65 10.26
N ASN A 218 -16.81 -1.38 10.36
CA ASN A 218 -17.20 -2.37 9.37
C ASN A 218 -17.52 -1.75 8.01
N LEU A 219 -18.17 -0.57 7.95
CA LEU A 219 -18.37 0.16 6.70
C LEU A 219 -17.05 0.57 6.04
N ARG A 220 -16.06 1.04 6.82
CA ARG A 220 -14.73 1.40 6.30
C ARG A 220 -14.00 0.18 5.75
N LYS A 221 -14.01 -0.94 6.49
CA LYS A 221 -13.43 -2.20 6.03
C LYS A 221 -14.12 -2.70 4.76
N ALA A 222 -15.44 -2.66 4.71
CA ALA A 222 -16.19 -3.01 3.50
C ALA A 222 -15.79 -2.11 2.32
N ALA A 223 -15.74 -0.80 2.51
CA ALA A 223 -15.33 0.17 1.51
C ALA A 223 -13.92 -0.10 0.96
N ASP A 224 -12.96 -0.47 1.83
CA ASP A 224 -11.61 -0.81 1.40
C ASP A 224 -11.57 -2.00 0.44
N TRP A 225 -12.42 -3.00 0.64
CA TRP A 225 -12.58 -4.14 -0.29
C TRP A 225 -13.37 -3.76 -1.54
N MET A 226 -14.40 -2.93 -1.40
CA MET A 226 -15.25 -2.50 -2.52
C MET A 226 -14.52 -1.65 -3.56
N LYS A 227 -13.37 -1.04 -3.22
CA LYS A 227 -12.49 -0.33 -4.18
C LYS A 227 -12.04 -1.21 -5.36
N PHE A 228 -12.07 -2.53 -5.19
CA PHE A 228 -11.68 -3.50 -6.22
C PHE A 228 -12.88 -4.08 -6.99
N LEU A 229 -14.07 -3.50 -6.81
CA LEU A 229 -15.31 -3.91 -7.47
C LEU A 229 -15.83 -2.79 -8.38
N PRO A 230 -16.66 -3.09 -9.40
CA PRO A 230 -17.11 -2.10 -10.40
C PRO A 230 -17.81 -0.86 -9.81
N ASN A 231 -18.53 -1.02 -8.71
CA ASN A 231 -19.30 0.07 -8.09
C ASN A 231 -18.48 0.89 -7.08
N GLY A 232 -17.23 0.50 -6.78
CA GLY A 232 -16.43 1.11 -5.75
C GLY A 232 -17.12 1.08 -4.37
N ASP A 233 -16.71 2.00 -3.50
CA ASP A 233 -17.21 2.12 -2.12
C ASP A 233 -18.58 2.78 -1.97
N LYS A 234 -19.27 3.09 -3.08
CA LYS A 234 -20.58 3.77 -3.06
C LYS A 234 -21.62 3.08 -2.16
N PRO A 235 -21.79 1.75 -2.17
CA PRO A 235 -22.77 1.09 -1.31
C PRO A 235 -22.53 1.32 0.19
N ALA A 236 -21.26 1.26 0.62
CA ALA A 236 -20.89 1.52 2.01
C ALA A 236 -21.15 2.99 2.40
N LYS A 237 -20.86 3.94 1.51
CA LYS A 237 -21.11 5.38 1.73
C LYS A 237 -22.60 5.72 1.81
N VAL A 238 -23.43 5.16 0.93
CA VAL A 238 -24.89 5.33 0.98
C VAL A 238 -25.44 4.77 2.29
N ARG A 239 -24.96 3.59 2.72
CA ARG A 239 -25.39 3.01 3.99
C ARG A 239 -24.96 3.86 5.18
N ALA A 240 -23.76 4.45 5.15
CA ALA A 240 -23.33 5.40 6.18
C ALA A 240 -24.28 6.59 6.30
N GLU A 241 -24.67 7.21 5.19
CA GLU A 241 -25.63 8.32 5.21
C GLU A 241 -26.97 7.91 5.85
N GLN A 242 -27.47 6.71 5.51
CA GLN A 242 -28.68 6.14 6.12
C GLN A 242 -28.55 5.92 7.64
N ARG A 243 -27.37 5.50 8.12
CA ARG A 243 -27.12 5.36 9.56
C ARG A 243 -27.08 6.70 10.27
N GLY A 244 -26.45 7.71 9.67
CA GLY A 244 -26.50 9.08 10.16
C GLY A 244 -27.95 9.57 10.30
N ASP A 245 -28.77 9.33 9.27
CA ASP A 245 -30.20 9.68 9.28
C ASP A 245 -30.98 8.95 10.38
N THR A 246 -30.68 7.67 10.60
CA THR A 246 -31.28 6.85 11.67
C THR A 246 -30.97 7.43 13.05
N VAL A 247 -29.71 7.83 13.29
CA VAL A 247 -29.31 8.45 14.56
C VAL A 247 -29.99 9.81 14.75
N MET A 248 -30.08 10.62 13.69
CA MET A 248 -30.72 11.94 13.75
C MET A 248 -32.24 11.90 13.95
N ALA A 249 -32.91 10.82 13.56
CA ALA A 249 -34.34 10.64 13.76
C ALA A 249 -34.74 10.29 15.20
N ARG A 250 -33.75 10.12 16.10
CA ARG A 250 -34.02 9.76 17.50
C ARG A 250 -34.70 10.89 18.28
N PRO A 251 -35.48 10.56 19.34
CA PRO A 251 -36.12 11.56 20.20
C PRO A 251 -35.14 12.38 21.05
N ASP A 252 -33.94 11.84 21.31
CA ASP A 252 -32.88 12.42 22.16
C ASP A 252 -31.63 12.85 21.36
N PRO A 253 -31.77 13.68 20.31
CA PRO A 253 -30.68 13.91 19.36
C PRO A 253 -29.48 14.64 20.00
N MET A 254 -29.67 15.41 21.08
CA MET A 254 -28.60 16.27 21.61
C MET A 254 -27.35 15.49 22.06
N PHE A 255 -27.49 14.25 22.55
CA PHE A 255 -26.37 13.41 22.99
C PHE A 255 -25.83 12.48 21.91
N THR A 256 -26.48 12.43 20.74
CA THR A 256 -26.15 11.49 19.66
C THR A 256 -25.75 12.15 18.35
N GLN A 257 -25.82 13.49 18.26
CA GLN A 257 -25.38 14.29 17.10
C GLN A 257 -23.96 13.97 16.63
N MET A 258 -23.01 13.77 17.55
CA MET A 258 -21.64 13.41 17.20
C MET A 258 -21.57 12.05 16.47
N ASN A 259 -22.41 11.09 16.87
CA ASN A 259 -22.48 9.79 16.23
C ASN A 259 -23.05 9.88 14.80
N ALA A 260 -24.04 10.74 14.57
CA ALA A 260 -24.54 11.00 13.22
C ALA A 260 -23.50 11.68 12.34
N LYS A 261 -22.75 12.64 12.89
CA LYS A 261 -21.71 13.36 12.15
C LYS A 261 -20.65 12.43 11.57
N VAL A 262 -20.12 11.50 12.36
CA VAL A 262 -19.05 10.60 11.88
C VAL A 262 -19.50 9.70 10.72
N TYR A 263 -20.79 9.37 10.65
CA TYR A 263 -21.36 8.69 9.48
C TYR A 263 -21.43 9.59 8.26
N TYR A 264 -21.87 10.84 8.42
CA TYR A 264 -21.93 11.80 7.31
C TYR A 264 -20.54 12.15 6.77
N ASP A 265 -19.56 12.32 7.66
CA ASP A 265 -18.17 12.56 7.28
C ASP A 265 -17.63 11.41 6.42
N PHE A 266 -17.95 10.17 6.77
CA PHE A 266 -17.55 9.00 5.98
C PHE A 266 -18.35 8.84 4.67
N ALA A 267 -19.64 9.17 4.67
CA ALA A 267 -20.47 9.11 3.47
C ALA A 267 -19.97 10.08 2.38
N ASP A 268 -19.49 11.25 2.77
CA ASP A 268 -18.83 12.27 1.93
C ASP A 268 -19.68 12.80 0.74
N SER A 269 -20.96 12.43 0.68
CA SER A 269 -21.92 12.96 -0.30
C SER A 269 -22.17 14.45 -0.07
N VAL A 270 -22.64 15.18 -1.09
CA VAL A 270 -22.98 16.61 -0.95
C VAL A 270 -23.98 16.82 0.18
N LYS A 271 -25.03 15.99 0.21
CA LYS A 271 -26.06 16.00 1.26
C LYS A 271 -25.48 15.65 2.65
N ALA A 272 -24.59 14.67 2.74
CA ALA A 272 -23.94 14.32 3.98
C ALA A 272 -23.04 15.45 4.50
N LYS A 273 -22.27 16.11 3.62
CA LYS A 273 -21.44 17.28 3.95
C LYS A 273 -22.26 18.43 4.50
N GLU A 274 -23.40 18.74 3.87
CA GLU A 274 -24.32 19.76 4.37
C GLU A 274 -24.86 19.42 5.76
N LYS A 275 -25.26 18.16 5.98
CA LYS A 275 -25.73 17.69 7.29
C LYS A 275 -24.64 17.73 8.35
N ALA A 276 -23.42 17.31 8.03
CA ALA A 276 -22.28 17.41 8.93
C ALA A 276 -21.98 18.87 9.31
N ALA A 277 -21.97 19.78 8.34
CA ALA A 277 -21.77 21.21 8.59
C ALA A 277 -22.91 21.85 9.42
N GLN A 278 -24.15 21.39 9.26
CA GLN A 278 -25.27 21.82 10.12
C GLN A 278 -25.11 21.32 11.56
N LEU A 279 -24.60 20.10 11.74
CA LEU A 279 -24.29 19.56 13.06
C LEU A 279 -23.17 20.34 13.73
N ASP A 280 -22.10 20.68 13.01
CA ASP A 280 -21.01 21.51 13.55
C ASP A 280 -21.54 22.85 14.07
N LYS A 281 -22.34 23.55 13.26
CA LYS A 281 -22.98 24.82 13.68
C LYS A 281 -23.84 24.66 14.93
N LYS A 282 -24.59 23.56 15.05
CA LYS A 282 -25.45 23.27 16.23
C LYS A 282 -24.63 22.94 17.47
N MET A 283 -23.56 22.16 17.32
CA MET A 283 -22.65 21.82 18.42
C MET A 283 -21.91 23.07 18.91
N ASP A 284 -21.41 23.91 18.00
CA ASP A 284 -20.77 25.20 18.34
C ASP A 284 -21.72 26.17 19.04
N ALA A 285 -22.98 26.23 18.59
CA ALA A 285 -23.99 27.06 19.25
C ALA A 285 -24.32 26.53 20.66
N SER A 286 -24.42 25.21 20.82
CA SER A 286 -24.68 24.57 22.11
C SER A 286 -23.51 24.73 23.08
N GLY A 287 -22.26 24.59 22.60
CA GLY A 287 -21.04 24.87 23.37
C GLY A 287 -20.99 26.32 23.86
N ARG A 288 -21.23 27.29 22.97
CA ARG A 288 -21.31 28.71 23.35
C ARG A 288 -22.44 29.02 24.33
N ALA A 289 -23.57 28.31 24.24
CA ALA A 289 -24.68 28.47 25.18
C ALA A 289 -24.34 27.87 26.57
N ALA A 290 -23.64 26.75 26.61
CA ALA A 290 -23.15 26.12 27.83
C ALA A 290 -22.09 26.99 28.53
N GLU A 291 -21.15 27.58 27.78
CA GLU A 291 -20.16 28.53 28.29
C GLU A 291 -20.83 29.75 28.92
N LYS A 292 -21.76 30.40 28.22
CA LYS A 292 -22.52 31.55 28.75
C LYS A 292 -23.32 31.19 30.01
N SER A 293 -23.86 29.97 30.07
CA SER A 293 -24.60 29.50 31.25
C SER A 293 -23.67 29.22 32.42
N GLY A 294 -22.49 28.64 32.17
CA GLY A 294 -21.43 28.43 33.16
C GLY A 294 -20.87 29.75 33.71
N GLU A 295 -20.67 30.75 32.85
CA GLU A 295 -20.29 32.11 33.26
C GLU A 295 -21.36 32.76 34.14
N LYS A 296 -22.64 32.66 33.75
CA LYS A 296 -23.75 33.17 34.58
C LYS A 296 -23.81 32.49 35.94
N LEU A 297 -23.59 31.17 36.01
CA LEU A 297 -23.57 30.44 37.27
C LEU A 297 -22.40 30.87 38.15
N LYS A 298 -21.19 30.97 37.58
CA LYS A 298 -20.00 31.49 38.29
C LYS A 298 -20.25 32.90 38.83
N ASN A 299 -20.76 33.81 38.01
CA ASN A 299 -21.08 35.18 38.42
C ASN A 299 -22.14 35.22 39.53
N SER A 300 -23.14 34.36 39.47
CA SER A 300 -24.18 34.26 40.51
C SER A 300 -23.62 33.75 41.85
N ILE A 301 -22.71 32.78 41.80
CA ILE A 301 -22.00 32.27 43.00
C ILE A 301 -21.11 33.36 43.60
N THR A 302 -20.36 34.10 42.77
CA THR A 302 -19.53 35.22 43.22
C THR A 302 -20.37 36.32 43.87
N GLN A 303 -21.46 36.75 43.23
CA GLN A 303 -22.36 37.77 43.79
C GLN A 303 -23.04 37.33 45.09
N GLN A 304 -23.41 36.05 45.20
CA GLN A 304 -23.98 35.51 46.43
C GLN A 304 -22.94 35.49 47.56
N SER A 305 -21.72 35.06 47.27
CA SER A 305 -20.60 35.08 48.22
C SER A 305 -20.29 36.49 48.72
N GLU A 306 -20.28 37.49 47.83
CA GLU A 306 -20.05 38.90 48.20
C GLU A 306 -21.16 39.45 49.10
N LYS A 307 -22.42 39.13 48.80
CA LYS A 307 -23.57 39.53 49.63
C LYS A 307 -23.52 38.89 51.01
N ASP A 308 -23.17 37.61 51.09
CA ASP A 308 -23.08 36.89 52.36
C ASP A 308 -21.90 37.38 53.21
N GLN A 309 -20.77 37.70 52.59
CA GLN A 309 -19.63 38.32 53.26
C GLN A 309 -19.96 39.72 53.79
N LYS A 310 -20.72 40.53 53.04
CA LYS A 310 -21.18 41.85 53.49
C LYS A 310 -22.13 41.74 54.69
N LYS A 311 -23.13 40.85 54.63
CA LYS A 311 -24.03 40.57 55.76
C LYS A 311 -23.27 40.11 57.01
N PHE A 312 -22.21 39.32 56.83
CA PHE A 312 -21.38 38.88 57.96
C PHE A 312 -20.62 40.05 58.59
N LYS A 313 -20.04 40.95 57.78
CA LYS A 313 -19.37 42.17 58.26
C LYS A 313 -20.34 43.11 58.98
N ASP A 314 -21.53 43.32 58.42
CA ASP A 314 -22.55 44.19 59.02
C ASP A 314 -23.01 43.63 60.37
N LYS A 315 -23.32 42.32 60.45
CA LYS A 315 -23.65 41.65 61.72
C LYS A 315 -22.51 41.69 62.74
N LYS A 316 -21.26 41.58 62.28
CA LYS A 316 -20.08 41.68 63.16
C LYS A 316 -19.95 43.09 63.75
N ALA A 317 -20.14 44.13 62.93
CA ALA A 317 -20.09 45.52 63.36
C ALA A 317 -21.23 45.86 64.34
N ASP A 318 -22.44 45.34 64.10
CA ASP A 318 -23.56 45.51 65.04
C ASP A 318 -23.27 44.83 66.39
N LEU A 319 -22.70 43.61 66.37
CA LEU A 319 -22.28 42.89 67.58
C LEU A 319 -21.16 43.61 68.35
N GLU A 320 -20.16 44.16 67.66
CA GLU A 320 -19.09 44.94 68.28
C GLU A 320 -19.64 46.19 68.96
N LYS A 321 -20.63 46.85 68.34
CA LYS A 321 -21.32 48.02 68.89
C LYS A 321 -22.21 47.70 70.09
N GLU A 322 -22.89 46.56 70.10
CA GLU A 322 -23.70 46.09 71.25
C GLU A 322 -22.84 45.62 72.43
N LEU A 323 -21.66 45.07 72.17
CA LEU A 323 -20.75 44.56 73.20
C LEU A 323 -19.75 45.59 73.74
N GLY A 324 -19.74 46.81 73.22
CA GLY A 324 -18.97 47.94 73.77
C GLY A 324 -17.46 47.89 73.51
N PHE A 325 -17.03 47.26 72.40
CA PHE A 325 -15.66 47.35 71.89
C PHE A 325 -15.46 48.56 70.96
#